data_AF-A0A0V1FDG1-F1
#
_entry.id   AF-A0A0V1FDG1-F1
#
_cell.length_a   1.000
_cell.length_b   1.000
_cell.length_c   1.000
_cell.angle_alpha   90.00
_cell.angle_beta   90.00
_cell.angle_gamma   90.00
#
_symmetry.space_group_name_H-M   'P 1'
#
loop_
_entity.id
_entity.type
_entity.pdbx_description
1 polymer ?
#
loop_
_entity_poly.entity_id
_entity_poly.type
_entity_poly.pdbx_seq_one_letter_code
_entity_poly.pdbx_strand_id
1 'polypeptide(L)'
;MALALSTTNELAVLPRFARQNNSRIWTYNFDFGRLNELTVKFFRKNHVYPLHGFLEACAINADPQWTATGEQSATDRDPPVVYIGVLPPFHERSIFLCLLANRMTRQNAFAFGPSEMLAFVSAPKYILLSADDVKLPKMTRYRRLHYHLYFDFQHILTEPISTFYPNISVPKKIQYSSQVEKASLDVNSLYLVRMKPKLKLPIKTDNRNDLSVDHVLSGLSFFHRQLTASPKNTTIEEFLSNLLPGVRPYLESFDHDFSQKLESIPMEQILSMYEKIIDWPGYTECGYKDEVDDWLEMIWTSPSKS
;
A
#
# COMPACT_ATOMS: atom_id res chain seq x y z
N MET A 1 13.45 8.97 23.73
CA MET A 1 14.08 10.28 23.47
C MET A 1 13.79 10.61 22.02
N ALA A 2 12.93 11.59 21.75
CA ALA A 2 12.52 11.96 20.39
C ALA A 2 13.52 12.97 19.82
N LEU A 3 14.09 12.68 18.65
CA LEU A 3 14.92 13.61 17.89
C LEU A 3 14.12 14.02 16.64
N ALA A 4 13.64 15.26 16.65
CA ALA A 4 13.13 15.92 15.45
C ALA A 4 14.33 16.46 14.68
N LEU A 5 14.51 16.07 13.42
CA LEU A 5 15.68 16.43 12.63
C LEU A 5 15.27 16.73 11.18
N SER A 6 15.89 17.78 10.62
CA SER A 6 15.52 18.45 9.38
C SER A 6 16.77 18.64 8.51
N THR A 7 16.76 18.00 7.34
CA THR A 7 17.60 18.22 6.15
C THR A 7 19.12 18.02 6.25
N THR A 8 19.59 17.12 5.35
CA THR A 8 20.88 16.98 4.66
C THR A 8 22.21 16.91 5.43
N ASN A 9 22.40 17.55 6.58
CA ASN A 9 23.66 17.46 7.35
C ASN A 9 23.66 16.39 8.45
N GLU A 10 22.55 15.70 8.65
CA GLU A 10 22.32 14.85 9.84
C GLU A 10 22.59 13.34 9.58
N LEU A 11 22.85 12.94 8.33
CA LEU A 11 23.15 11.55 7.95
C LEU A 11 24.41 10.98 8.62
N ALA A 12 25.32 11.83 9.13
CA ALA A 12 26.52 11.38 9.84
C ALA A 12 26.28 11.06 11.34
N VAL A 13 25.24 11.63 11.95
CA VAL A 13 24.91 11.45 13.38
C VAL A 13 24.06 10.19 13.59
N LEU A 14 23.21 9.90 12.61
CA LEU A 14 22.25 8.80 12.55
C LEU A 14 22.89 7.40 12.75
N PRO A 15 24.00 7.02 12.08
CA PRO A 15 24.66 5.73 12.29
C PRO A 15 25.19 5.52 13.71
N ARG A 16 25.70 6.57 14.36
CA ARG A 16 26.20 6.48 15.75
C ARG A 16 25.06 6.31 16.74
N PHE A 17 23.99 7.08 16.59
CA PHE A 17 22.81 6.97 17.44
C PHE A 17 22.14 5.59 17.32
N ALA A 18 22.05 5.06 16.10
CA ALA A 18 21.40 3.79 15.88
C ALA A 18 22.21 2.58 16.38
N ARG A 19 23.55 2.62 16.28
CA ARG A 19 24.46 1.67 16.95
C ARG A 19 24.39 1.68 18.48
N GLN A 20 23.78 2.71 19.06
CA GLN A 20 23.54 2.82 20.50
C GLN A 20 22.10 2.40 20.87
N ASN A 21 21.21 2.25 19.88
CA ASN A 21 19.79 1.96 20.06
C ASN A 21 19.34 0.82 19.13
N ASN A 22 20.09 -0.28 19.13
CA ASN A 22 20.02 -1.39 18.17
C ASN A 22 18.65 -2.08 18.07
N SER A 23 17.75 -1.84 19.02
CA SER A 23 16.43 -2.46 19.06
C SER A 23 15.31 -1.59 18.48
N ARG A 24 15.52 -0.29 18.27
CA ARG A 24 14.42 0.66 17.98
C ARG A 24 14.92 1.84 17.16
N ILE A 25 14.91 1.69 15.84
CA ILE A 25 15.14 2.82 14.94
C ILE A 25 13.83 3.59 14.79
N TRP A 26 13.90 4.88 15.10
CA TRP A 26 12.82 5.85 14.92
C TRP A 26 13.26 6.84 13.85
N THR A 27 12.41 7.07 12.87
CA THR A 27 12.72 7.96 11.75
C THR A 27 11.54 8.90 11.50
N TYR A 28 11.80 10.19 11.69
CA TYR A 28 10.89 11.31 11.42
C TYR A 28 11.22 11.91 10.05
N ASN A 29 10.23 12.48 9.35
CA ASN A 29 10.37 13.09 8.02
C ASN A 29 10.76 12.12 6.88
N PHE A 30 9.88 11.16 6.57
CA PHE A 30 9.91 10.58 5.24
C PHE A 30 9.20 11.49 4.27
N ASP A 31 9.99 12.12 3.43
CA ASP A 31 9.52 12.47 2.11
C ASP A 31 9.25 11.17 1.32
N PHE A 32 8.04 10.63 1.45
CA PHE A 32 7.56 9.53 0.62
C PHE A 32 7.28 9.99 -0.85
N GLY A 33 7.61 11.24 -1.23
CA GLY A 33 7.56 11.74 -2.60
C GLY A 33 7.65 13.27 -2.64
N ARG A 34 8.77 13.86 -3.06
CA ARG A 34 9.36 13.82 -4.40
C ARG A 34 10.88 13.86 -4.29
N LEU A 35 11.52 12.69 -4.37
CA LEU A 35 12.91 12.65 -4.79
C LEU A 35 13.01 13.41 -6.13
N ASN A 36 13.94 14.36 -6.22
CA ASN A 36 14.11 15.09 -7.48
C ASN A 36 14.41 14.08 -8.61
N GLU A 37 14.10 14.45 -9.85
CA GLU A 37 14.15 13.53 -10.99
C GLU A 37 15.53 12.88 -11.19
N LEU A 38 16.61 13.57 -10.79
CA LEU A 38 17.99 13.07 -10.80
C LEU A 38 18.24 12.02 -9.70
N THR A 39 17.65 12.21 -8.52
CA THR A 39 17.73 11.28 -7.38
C THR A 39 16.89 10.04 -7.67
N VAL A 40 15.73 10.20 -8.30
CA VAL A 40 14.94 9.08 -8.84
C VAL A 40 15.74 8.35 -9.92
N LYS A 41 16.42 9.04 -10.86
CA LYS A 41 17.30 8.40 -11.86
C LYS A 41 18.48 7.64 -11.25
N PHE A 42 19.08 8.17 -10.18
CA PHE A 42 20.18 7.52 -9.46
C PHE A 42 19.71 6.24 -8.73
N PHE A 43 18.58 6.30 -8.02
CA PHE A 43 18.00 5.12 -7.38
C PHE A 43 17.41 4.12 -8.40
N ARG A 44 16.84 4.61 -9.52
CA ARG A 44 16.40 3.81 -10.68
C ARG A 44 17.52 2.93 -11.21
N LYS A 45 18.76 3.44 -11.28
CA LYS A 45 19.90 2.72 -11.84
C LYS A 45 20.52 1.69 -10.87
N ASN A 46 20.45 1.95 -9.56
CA ASN A 46 21.22 1.19 -8.57
C ASN A 46 20.37 0.34 -7.61
N HIS A 47 19.03 0.47 -7.63
CA HIS A 47 18.10 -0.19 -6.70
C HIS A 47 18.38 0.04 -5.21
N VAL A 48 19.25 0.98 -4.88
CA VAL A 48 19.49 1.44 -3.51
C VAL A 48 18.40 2.44 -3.17
N TYR A 49 17.70 2.26 -2.06
CA TYR A 49 16.72 3.23 -1.59
C TYR A 49 17.31 4.07 -0.45
N PRO A 50 16.85 5.32 -0.20
CA PRO A 50 17.49 6.25 0.74
C PRO A 50 17.75 5.69 2.14
N LEU A 51 16.91 4.74 2.57
CA LEU A 51 16.99 4.13 3.89
C LEU A 51 17.88 2.91 4.01
N HIS A 52 18.25 2.28 2.90
CA HIS A 52 18.90 0.98 2.95
C HIS A 52 20.24 1.06 3.69
N GLY A 53 21.13 1.94 3.24
CA GLY A 53 22.43 2.15 3.89
C GLY A 53 22.34 2.72 5.31
N PHE A 54 21.26 3.46 5.64
CA PHE A 54 21.01 3.88 7.01
C PHE A 54 20.67 2.66 7.88
N LEU A 55 19.68 1.85 7.51
CA LEU A 55 19.23 0.69 8.28
C LEU A 55 20.35 -0.36 8.45
N GLU A 56 21.14 -0.61 7.41
CA GLU A 56 22.34 -1.46 7.50
C GLU A 56 23.36 -0.91 8.50
N ALA A 57 23.61 0.41 8.51
CA ALA A 57 24.52 1.03 9.47
C ALA A 57 24.04 0.91 10.93
N CYS A 58 22.74 0.62 11.10
CA CYS A 58 22.10 0.35 12.39
C CYS A 58 22.06 -1.16 12.73
N ALA A 59 22.77 -2.00 11.98
CA ALA A 59 22.78 -3.45 12.11
C ALA A 59 21.41 -4.13 11.87
N ILE A 60 20.51 -3.49 11.13
CA ILE A 60 19.30 -4.14 10.62
C ILE A 60 19.63 -4.72 9.26
N ASN A 61 19.49 -6.04 9.14
CA ASN A 61 19.79 -6.77 7.92
C ASN A 61 18.52 -7.03 7.12
N ALA A 62 18.64 -7.03 5.80
CA ALA A 62 17.55 -7.47 4.93
C ALA A 62 17.12 -8.89 5.31
N ASP A 63 15.83 -9.19 5.15
CA ASP A 63 15.28 -10.53 5.37
C ASP A 63 15.08 -11.19 4.00
N PRO A 64 16.00 -12.07 3.54
CA PRO A 64 15.95 -12.60 2.18
C PRO A 64 14.70 -13.46 1.93
N GLN A 65 14.19 -14.14 2.96
CA GLN A 65 12.98 -14.93 2.84
C GLN A 65 11.77 -14.01 2.62
N TRP A 66 11.67 -12.95 3.42
CA TRP A 66 10.62 -11.95 3.26
C TRP A 66 10.70 -11.23 1.90
N THR A 67 11.90 -10.86 1.46
CA THR A 67 12.07 -10.20 0.15
C THR A 67 11.67 -11.12 -0.99
N ALA A 68 12.02 -12.40 -0.92
CA ALA A 68 11.72 -13.37 -1.98
C ALA A 68 10.24 -13.79 -2.02
N THR A 69 9.61 -13.97 -0.86
CA THR A 69 8.26 -14.57 -0.76
C THR A 69 7.17 -13.57 -0.40
N GLY A 70 7.53 -12.42 0.18
CA GLY A 70 6.58 -11.46 0.75
C GLY A 70 5.87 -11.95 2.02
N GLU A 71 6.30 -13.09 2.55
CA GLU A 71 5.72 -13.76 3.72
C GLU A 71 6.76 -13.95 4.83
N GLN A 72 6.31 -13.90 6.08
CA GLN A 72 7.16 -14.18 7.23
C GLN A 72 6.73 -15.47 7.91
N SER A 73 7.70 -16.36 8.16
CA SER A 73 7.49 -17.68 8.77
C SER A 73 7.30 -17.65 10.30
N ALA A 74 7.76 -16.59 10.97
CA ALA A 74 7.66 -16.43 12.42
C ALA A 74 6.75 -15.24 12.79
N THR A 75 5.70 -15.49 13.57
CA THR A 75 4.70 -14.50 13.98
C THR A 75 5.15 -13.56 15.10
N ASP A 76 6.19 -13.93 15.84
CA ASP A 76 6.54 -13.32 17.14
C ASP A 76 7.80 -12.45 17.07
N ARG A 77 8.20 -12.02 15.87
CA ARG A 77 9.33 -11.08 15.73
C ARG A 77 8.82 -9.65 15.83
N ASP A 78 9.51 -8.85 16.64
CA ASP A 78 9.34 -7.40 16.64
C ASP A 78 9.53 -6.85 15.21
N PRO A 79 8.77 -5.81 14.83
CA PRO A 79 8.93 -5.23 13.51
C PRO A 79 10.35 -4.67 13.35
N PRO A 80 11.00 -4.92 12.22
CA PRO A 80 12.38 -4.46 11.98
C PRO A 80 12.48 -2.94 12.00
N VAL A 81 11.44 -2.25 11.53
CA VAL A 81 11.37 -0.79 11.48
C VAL A 81 9.98 -0.33 11.89
N VAL A 82 9.92 0.73 12.69
CA VAL A 82 8.67 1.41 13.05
C VAL A 82 8.76 2.88 12.65
N TYR A 83 7.95 3.28 11.68
CA TYR A 83 7.81 4.68 11.30
C TYR A 83 6.90 5.39 12.28
N ILE A 84 7.33 6.54 12.82
CA ILE A 84 6.44 7.42 13.59
C ILE A 84 6.45 8.81 12.99
N GLY A 85 5.26 9.35 12.73
CA GLY A 85 5.16 10.70 12.20
C GLY A 85 3.78 11.32 12.26
N VAL A 86 3.75 12.61 11.98
CA VAL A 86 2.53 13.37 11.73
C VAL A 86 2.51 13.68 10.24
N LEU A 87 1.49 13.21 9.52
CA LEU A 87 1.40 13.44 8.08
C LEU A 87 0.79 14.81 7.79
N PRO A 88 1.21 15.49 6.70
CA PRO A 88 0.55 16.71 6.25
C PRO A 88 -0.95 16.45 6.03
N PRO A 89 -1.83 17.09 6.82
CA PRO A 89 -3.25 16.80 6.78
C PRO A 89 -3.82 17.13 5.40
N PHE A 90 -4.77 16.31 4.94
CA PHE A 90 -5.45 16.44 3.65
C PHE A 90 -4.58 16.20 2.40
N HIS A 91 -3.30 15.83 2.57
CA HIS A 91 -2.36 15.54 1.50
C HIS A 91 -1.70 14.16 1.62
N GLU A 92 -2.33 13.22 2.33
CA GLU A 92 -1.75 11.93 2.69
C GLU A 92 -1.85 10.87 1.56
N ARG A 93 -2.55 11.16 0.46
CA ARG A 93 -2.80 10.16 -0.59
C ARG A 93 -1.51 9.58 -1.18
N SER A 94 -0.58 10.42 -1.62
CA SER A 94 0.67 9.98 -2.24
C SER A 94 1.50 9.11 -1.29
N ILE A 95 1.54 9.49 -0.01
CA ILE A 95 2.27 8.76 1.04
C ILE A 95 1.74 7.33 1.17
N PHE A 96 0.41 7.16 1.27
CA PHE A 96 -0.20 5.84 1.39
C PHE A 96 -0.06 4.99 0.12
N LEU A 97 -0.07 5.61 -1.07
CA LEU A 97 0.23 4.88 -2.31
C LEU A 97 1.67 4.38 -2.35
N CYS A 98 2.62 5.20 -1.92
CA CYS A 98 4.03 4.80 -1.83
C CYS A 98 4.24 3.69 -0.78
N LEU A 99 3.57 3.76 0.37
CA LEU A 99 3.64 2.70 1.38
C LEU A 99 3.07 1.37 0.86
N LEU A 100 1.94 1.44 0.18
CA LEU A 100 1.32 0.28 -0.45
C LEU A 100 2.22 -0.33 -1.52
N ALA A 101 2.77 0.50 -2.42
CA ALA A 101 3.75 0.08 -3.41
C ALA A 101 4.94 -0.61 -2.75
N ASN A 102 5.57 0.02 -1.75
CA ASN A 102 6.72 -0.55 -1.06
C ASN A 102 6.40 -1.88 -0.37
N ARG A 103 5.19 -2.05 0.17
CA ARG A 103 4.75 -3.33 0.75
C ARG A 103 4.54 -4.41 -0.32
N MET A 104 3.97 -4.03 -1.47
CA MET A 104 3.74 -4.92 -2.61
C MET A 104 5.01 -5.27 -3.37
N THR A 105 6.05 -4.42 -3.32
CA THR A 105 7.35 -4.61 -3.99
C THR A 105 8.45 -5.10 -3.04
N ARG A 106 8.16 -5.11 -1.73
CA ARG A 106 9.11 -5.37 -0.62
C ARG A 106 10.38 -4.51 -0.69
N GLN A 107 10.22 -3.25 -1.08
CA GLN A 107 11.30 -2.27 -1.20
C GLN A 107 11.36 -1.35 0.02
N ASN A 108 12.40 -0.52 0.11
CA ASN A 108 12.63 0.39 1.25
C ASN A 108 12.72 -0.38 2.58
N ALA A 109 12.09 0.09 3.66
CA ALA A 109 12.12 -0.64 4.93
C ALA A 109 11.43 -2.01 4.84
N PHE A 110 10.54 -2.22 3.88
CA PHE A 110 9.98 -3.54 3.64
C PHE A 110 11.00 -4.53 3.06
N ALA A 111 12.21 -4.13 2.68
CA ALA A 111 13.29 -5.09 2.37
C ALA A 111 13.85 -5.78 3.64
N PHE A 112 13.60 -5.20 4.82
CA PHE A 112 14.12 -5.68 6.11
C PHE A 112 13.09 -6.50 6.90
N GLY A 113 11.87 -6.68 6.35
CA GLY A 113 10.75 -7.38 6.97
C GLY A 113 9.49 -6.52 7.12
N PRO A 114 8.49 -6.93 7.91
CA PRO A 114 7.20 -6.25 8.03
C PRO A 114 7.31 -4.96 8.86
N SER A 115 7.67 -3.86 8.20
CA SER A 115 7.80 -2.55 8.85
C SER A 115 6.44 -1.95 9.24
N GLU A 116 6.29 -1.53 10.48
CA GLU A 116 5.07 -0.88 10.98
C GLU A 116 5.12 0.65 10.79
N MET A 117 3.95 1.28 10.86
CA MET A 117 3.84 2.75 10.89
C MET A 117 2.81 3.18 11.94
N LEU A 118 3.17 4.16 12.77
CA LEU A 118 2.25 4.91 13.60
C LEU A 118 2.19 6.33 13.04
N ALA A 119 1.04 6.73 12.53
CA ALA A 119 0.90 8.02 11.89
C ALA A 119 -0.39 8.73 12.27
N PHE A 120 -0.26 10.01 12.59
CA PHE A 120 -1.41 10.91 12.64
C PHE A 120 -1.89 11.22 11.22
N VAL A 121 -3.18 11.00 10.96
CA VAL A 121 -3.83 11.24 9.67
C VAL A 121 -5.11 12.07 9.85
N SER A 122 -5.49 12.84 8.84
CA SER A 122 -6.75 13.59 8.86
C SER A 122 -7.99 12.68 8.78
N ALA A 123 -9.16 13.19 9.21
CA ALA A 123 -10.42 12.46 9.15
C ALA A 123 -10.75 11.85 7.76
N PRO A 124 -10.56 12.56 6.63
CA PRO A 124 -10.77 11.98 5.29
C PRO A 124 -9.85 10.83 4.93
N LYS A 125 -8.65 10.77 5.52
CA LYS A 125 -7.76 9.63 5.37
C LYS A 125 -8.20 8.51 6.31
N TYR A 126 -8.51 8.83 7.56
CA TYR A 126 -8.93 7.88 8.58
C TYR A 126 -10.13 7.04 8.12
N ILE A 127 -11.13 7.61 7.45
CA ILE A 127 -12.28 6.86 6.90
C ILE A 127 -11.87 5.74 5.92
N LEU A 128 -10.71 5.82 5.28
CA LEU A 128 -10.21 4.78 4.37
C LEU A 128 -9.45 3.67 5.10
N LEU A 129 -9.11 3.88 6.37
CA LEU A 129 -8.32 2.98 7.21
C LEU A 129 -9.16 2.37 8.34
N SER A 130 -10.25 3.03 8.72
CA SER A 130 -11.13 2.57 9.78
C SER A 130 -11.96 1.38 9.32
N ALA A 131 -12.20 0.46 10.26
CA ALA A 131 -13.09 -0.67 10.07
C ALA A 131 -14.57 -0.28 10.23
N ASP A 132 -14.90 1.01 10.35
CA ASP A 132 -16.26 1.47 10.64
C ASP A 132 -17.23 1.04 9.53
N ASP A 133 -18.44 0.64 9.93
CA ASP A 133 -19.54 0.16 9.08
C ASP A 133 -20.15 1.22 8.15
N VAL A 134 -19.45 2.34 7.94
CA VAL A 134 -19.89 3.39 7.03
C VAL A 134 -19.88 2.86 5.61
N LYS A 135 -21.07 2.81 5.00
CA LYS A 135 -21.24 2.43 3.60
C LYS A 135 -20.50 3.40 2.68
N LEU A 136 -19.42 2.92 2.07
CA LEU A 136 -18.59 3.68 1.15
C LEU A 136 -19.07 3.56 -0.32
N PRO A 137 -18.94 4.63 -1.14
CA PRO A 137 -19.09 4.54 -2.59
C PRO A 137 -18.09 3.55 -3.21
N LYS A 138 -18.44 2.92 -4.35
CA LYS A 138 -17.61 1.93 -5.09
C LYS A 138 -16.10 2.23 -5.05
N MET A 139 -15.69 3.40 -5.54
CA MET A 139 -14.28 3.82 -5.62
C MET A 139 -13.59 3.85 -4.26
N THR A 140 -14.25 4.45 -3.27
CA THR A 140 -13.73 4.63 -1.91
C THR A 140 -13.68 3.30 -1.18
N ARG A 141 -14.70 2.45 -1.36
CA ARG A 141 -14.75 1.08 -0.83
C ARG A 141 -13.59 0.27 -1.36
N TYR A 142 -13.37 0.26 -2.67
CA TYR A 142 -12.25 -0.45 -3.27
C TYR A 142 -10.91 0.06 -2.72
N ARG A 143 -10.71 1.37 -2.62
CA ARG A 143 -9.47 1.90 -2.05
C ARG A 143 -9.26 1.47 -0.58
N ARG A 144 -10.30 1.45 0.25
CA ARG A 144 -10.24 0.90 1.62
C ARG A 144 -9.83 -0.57 1.57
N LEU A 145 -10.56 -1.38 0.80
CA LEU A 145 -10.29 -2.81 0.71
C LEU A 145 -8.84 -3.07 0.27
N HIS A 146 -8.31 -2.31 -0.69
CA HIS A 146 -6.93 -2.43 -1.13
C HIS A 146 -5.91 -2.21 0.00
N TYR A 147 -6.11 -1.20 0.87
CA TYR A 147 -5.24 -1.04 2.04
C TYR A 147 -5.37 -2.21 3.02
N HIS A 148 -6.61 -2.65 3.29
CA HIS A 148 -6.88 -3.75 4.22
C HIS A 148 -6.43 -5.13 3.73
N LEU A 149 -6.14 -5.29 2.42
CA LEU A 149 -5.50 -6.52 1.90
C LEU A 149 -4.08 -6.67 2.43
N TYR A 150 -3.37 -5.56 2.65
CA TYR A 150 -1.94 -5.58 2.98
C TYR A 150 -1.64 -5.14 4.41
N PHE A 151 -2.58 -4.46 5.06
CA PHE A 151 -2.36 -3.90 6.38
C PHE A 151 -3.56 -4.12 7.31
N ASP A 152 -3.27 -4.31 8.58
CA ASP A 152 -4.20 -4.15 9.69
C ASP A 152 -4.05 -2.75 10.28
N PHE A 153 -5.18 -2.10 10.56
CA PHE A 153 -5.21 -0.75 11.11
C PHE A 153 -5.80 -0.77 12.51
N GLN A 154 -5.13 -0.10 13.43
CA GLN A 154 -5.59 0.09 14.80
C GLN A 154 -5.59 1.59 15.12
N HIS A 155 -6.73 2.12 15.53
CA HIS A 155 -6.81 3.45 16.12
C HIS A 155 -6.20 3.43 17.51
N ILE A 156 -5.38 4.45 17.81
CA ILE A 156 -4.67 4.56 19.09
C ILE A 156 -5.22 5.73 19.90
N LEU A 157 -5.26 6.93 19.30
CA LEU A 157 -5.75 8.14 19.95
C LEU A 157 -6.10 9.21 18.92
N THR A 158 -6.68 10.32 19.38
CA THR A 158 -7.09 11.46 18.56
C THR A 158 -6.59 12.75 19.18
N GLU A 159 -6.07 13.66 18.36
CA GLU A 159 -5.54 14.96 18.78
C GLU A 159 -6.06 16.06 17.86
N PRO A 160 -6.27 17.30 18.35
CA PRO A 160 -6.54 18.44 17.47
C PRO A 160 -5.44 18.64 16.42
N ILE A 161 -5.80 19.07 15.22
CA ILE A 161 -4.83 19.47 14.18
C ILE A 161 -3.88 20.55 14.72
N SER A 162 -4.41 21.48 15.52
CA SER A 162 -3.64 22.58 16.12
C SER A 162 -2.52 22.13 17.05
N THR A 163 -2.57 20.90 17.59
CA THR A 163 -1.49 20.31 18.40
C THR A 163 -0.17 20.24 17.62
N PHE A 164 -0.24 19.91 16.32
CA PHE A 164 0.94 19.73 15.47
C PHE A 164 1.05 20.80 14.36
N TYR A 165 -0.08 21.33 13.91
CA TYR A 165 -0.19 22.27 12.81
C TYR A 165 -1.08 23.47 13.18
N PRO A 166 -0.61 24.38 14.06
CA PRO A 166 -1.43 25.50 14.55
C PRO A 166 -1.88 26.46 13.45
N ASN A 167 -1.16 26.51 12.32
CA ASN A 167 -1.42 27.43 11.21
C ASN A 167 -2.17 26.79 10.03
N ILE A 168 -2.48 25.49 10.09
CA ILE A 168 -3.22 24.82 9.03
C ILE A 168 -4.72 24.93 9.33
N SER A 169 -5.47 25.46 8.37
CA SER A 169 -6.93 25.47 8.42
C SER A 169 -7.52 24.29 7.65
N VAL A 170 -8.68 23.82 8.10
CA VAL A 170 -9.44 22.78 7.39
C VAL A 170 -9.89 23.32 6.02
N PRO A 171 -9.64 22.59 4.92
CA PRO A 171 -10.09 23.00 3.59
C PRO A 171 -11.61 23.13 3.50
N LYS A 172 -12.10 24.12 2.75
CA LYS A 172 -13.54 24.31 2.49
C LYS A 172 -14.20 23.09 1.84
N LYS A 173 -13.45 22.34 1.03
CA LYS A 173 -13.91 21.12 0.34
C LYS A 173 -13.14 19.92 0.89
N ILE A 174 -13.81 19.13 1.70
CA ILE A 174 -13.25 17.95 2.33
C ILE A 174 -13.55 16.73 1.47
N GLN A 175 -12.53 15.89 1.21
CA GLN A 175 -12.74 14.61 0.54
C GLN A 175 -13.61 13.70 1.41
N TYR A 176 -14.58 13.02 0.80
CA TYR A 176 -15.50 12.11 1.49
C TYR A 176 -16.29 12.78 2.63
N SER A 177 -16.60 14.07 2.52
CA SER A 177 -17.28 14.84 3.58
C SER A 177 -18.52 14.16 4.13
N SER A 178 -19.39 13.62 3.25
CA SER A 178 -20.60 12.89 3.67
C SER A 178 -20.29 11.63 4.48
N GLN A 179 -19.20 10.92 4.18
CA GLN A 179 -18.80 9.73 4.93
C GLN A 179 -18.15 10.10 6.26
N VAL A 180 -17.35 11.17 6.28
CA VAL A 180 -16.74 11.73 7.50
C VAL A 180 -17.83 12.18 8.48
N GLU A 181 -18.86 12.86 7.98
CA GLU A 181 -20.03 13.29 8.76
C GLU A 181 -20.82 12.09 9.30
N LYS A 182 -21.14 11.10 8.45
CA LYS A 182 -21.82 9.87 8.88
C LYS A 182 -21.04 9.07 9.91
N ALA A 183 -19.71 9.09 9.84
CA ALA A 183 -18.81 8.47 10.80
C ALA A 183 -18.66 9.29 12.10
N SER A 184 -19.29 10.47 12.20
CA SER A 184 -19.13 11.40 13.32
C SER A 184 -17.67 11.77 13.62
N LEU A 185 -16.83 11.85 12.58
CA LEU A 185 -15.42 12.20 12.71
C LEU A 185 -15.26 13.72 12.72
N ASP A 186 -14.50 14.24 13.68
CA ASP A 186 -14.10 15.64 13.70
C ASP A 186 -13.03 15.92 12.64
N VAL A 187 -13.33 16.87 11.75
CA VAL A 187 -12.46 17.33 10.66
C VAL A 187 -11.31 18.21 11.15
N ASN A 188 -11.40 18.74 12.38
CA ASN A 188 -10.33 19.50 13.03
C ASN A 188 -9.39 18.61 13.85
N SER A 189 -9.57 17.29 13.77
CA SER A 189 -8.78 16.31 14.51
C SER A 189 -7.91 15.44 13.58
N LEU A 190 -6.79 15.00 14.13
CA LEU A 190 -5.91 13.97 13.60
C LEU A 190 -6.07 12.68 14.40
N TYR A 191 -6.05 11.57 13.70
CA TYR A 191 -6.23 10.23 14.26
C TYR A 191 -4.90 9.50 14.18
N LEU A 192 -4.35 9.10 15.31
CA LEU A 192 -3.16 8.25 15.35
C LEU A 192 -3.57 6.83 15.01
N VAL A 193 -3.05 6.34 13.89
CA VAL A 193 -3.31 4.98 13.42
C VAL A 193 -2.02 4.19 13.42
N ARG A 194 -2.03 3.02 14.04
CA ARG A 194 -1.02 1.98 13.87
C ARG A 194 -1.40 1.13 12.66
N MET A 195 -0.54 1.13 11.66
CA MET A 195 -0.61 0.32 10.46
C MET A 195 0.39 -0.83 10.59
N LYS A 196 -0.13 -2.06 10.68
CA LYS A 196 0.67 -3.28 10.72
C LYS A 196 0.60 -4.00 9.39
N PRO A 197 1.72 -4.37 8.77
CA PRO A 197 1.68 -5.20 7.57
C PRO A 197 1.14 -6.59 7.90
N LYS A 198 0.25 -7.09 7.06
CA LYS A 198 -0.15 -8.50 7.13
C LYS A 198 1.03 -9.37 6.75
N LEU A 199 1.27 -10.41 7.54
CA LEU A 199 2.39 -11.33 7.38
C LEU A 199 2.19 -12.32 6.24
N LYS A 200 0.94 -12.53 5.82
CA LYS A 200 0.57 -13.34 4.66
C LYS A 200 0.17 -12.43 3.51
N LEU A 201 0.49 -12.85 2.30
CA LEU A 201 0.01 -12.16 1.11
C LEU A 201 -1.49 -12.43 0.89
N PRO A 202 -2.20 -11.52 0.22
CA PRO A 202 -3.63 -11.70 -0.06
C PRO A 202 -3.90 -12.86 -1.04
N ILE A 203 -2.86 -13.32 -1.74
CA ILE A 203 -2.91 -14.32 -2.80
C ILE A 203 -1.72 -15.24 -2.67
N LYS A 204 -1.94 -16.54 -2.87
CA LYS A 204 -0.84 -17.53 -2.89
C LYS A 204 0.07 -17.26 -4.08
N THR A 205 1.37 -17.20 -3.85
CA THR A 205 2.37 -16.95 -4.92
C THR A 205 3.22 -18.16 -5.26
N ASP A 206 3.13 -19.23 -4.48
CA ASP A 206 3.87 -20.47 -4.71
C ASP A 206 3.42 -21.15 -6.02
N ASN A 207 4.40 -21.67 -6.79
CA ASN A 207 4.20 -22.55 -7.96
C ASN A 207 3.43 -21.96 -9.16
N ARG A 208 3.45 -20.64 -9.38
CA ARG A 208 2.74 -20.02 -10.52
C ARG A 208 3.68 -19.70 -11.68
N ASN A 209 3.83 -20.65 -12.61
CA ASN A 209 4.24 -20.46 -14.02
C ASN A 209 5.26 -19.31 -14.26
N ASP A 210 6.42 -19.38 -13.62
CA ASP A 210 7.54 -18.41 -13.77
C ASP A 210 7.23 -16.95 -13.41
N LEU A 211 6.09 -16.66 -12.76
CA LEU A 211 5.73 -15.31 -12.33
C LEU A 211 6.43 -14.96 -11.01
N SER A 212 6.99 -13.76 -10.93
CA SER A 212 7.53 -13.22 -9.68
C SER A 212 6.40 -12.82 -8.72
N VAL A 213 6.70 -12.79 -7.42
CA VAL A 213 5.76 -12.28 -6.39
C VAL A 213 5.37 -10.82 -6.68
N ASP A 214 6.32 -10.01 -7.15
CA ASP A 214 6.12 -8.63 -7.62
C ASP A 214 5.05 -8.54 -8.71
N HIS A 215 5.14 -9.42 -9.70
CA HIS A 215 4.18 -9.50 -10.81
C HIS A 215 2.77 -9.81 -10.31
N VAL A 216 2.64 -10.85 -9.48
CA VAL A 216 1.34 -11.30 -8.95
C VAL A 216 0.66 -10.20 -8.12
N LEU A 217 1.39 -9.52 -7.24
CA LEU A 217 0.80 -8.45 -6.42
C LEU A 217 0.51 -7.18 -7.22
N SER A 218 1.36 -6.86 -8.20
CA SER A 218 1.15 -5.70 -9.07
C SER A 218 -0.02 -5.93 -10.02
N GLY A 219 -0.18 -7.14 -10.53
CA GLY A 219 -1.34 -7.52 -11.34
C GLY A 219 -2.64 -7.49 -10.52
N LEU A 220 -2.63 -7.87 -9.24
CA LEU A 220 -3.80 -7.68 -8.38
C LEU A 220 -4.13 -6.20 -8.21
N SER A 221 -3.11 -5.36 -7.97
CA SER A 221 -3.30 -3.89 -7.91
C SER A 221 -3.85 -3.34 -9.22
N PHE A 222 -3.35 -3.82 -10.36
CA PHE A 222 -3.80 -3.41 -11.68
C PHE A 222 -5.25 -3.84 -11.93
N PHE A 223 -5.58 -5.10 -11.67
CA PHE A 223 -6.94 -5.64 -11.74
C PHE A 223 -7.91 -4.80 -10.91
N HIS A 224 -7.51 -4.48 -9.68
CA HIS A 224 -8.28 -3.65 -8.78
C HIS A 224 -8.44 -2.20 -9.28
N ARG A 225 -7.42 -1.63 -9.93
CA ARG A 225 -7.52 -0.33 -10.63
C ARG A 225 -8.53 -0.40 -11.77
N GLN A 226 -8.51 -1.46 -12.57
CA GLN A 226 -9.46 -1.64 -13.67
C GLN A 226 -10.89 -1.78 -13.15
N LEU A 227 -11.13 -2.60 -12.12
CA LEU A 227 -12.42 -2.71 -11.44
C LEU A 227 -12.95 -1.36 -10.95
N THR A 228 -12.04 -0.55 -10.41
CA THR A 228 -12.33 0.79 -9.92
C THR A 228 -12.68 1.73 -11.07
N ALA A 229 -11.95 1.70 -12.18
CA ALA A 229 -12.20 2.53 -13.36
C ALA A 229 -13.48 2.16 -14.13
N SER A 230 -13.92 0.90 -14.09
CA SER A 230 -15.12 0.46 -14.79
C SER A 230 -16.40 1.12 -14.24
N PRO A 231 -17.43 1.33 -15.07
CA PRO A 231 -18.74 1.76 -14.62
C PRO A 231 -19.33 0.85 -13.52
N LYS A 232 -20.26 1.38 -12.72
CA LYS A 232 -20.86 0.64 -11.59
C LYS A 232 -21.75 -0.53 -12.03
N ASN A 233 -22.44 -0.35 -13.15
CA ASN A 233 -23.41 -1.31 -13.67
C ASN A 233 -22.78 -2.38 -14.57
N THR A 234 -21.49 -2.27 -14.88
CA THR A 234 -20.76 -3.26 -15.66
C THR A 234 -20.86 -4.63 -14.97
N THR A 235 -21.14 -5.67 -15.75
CA THR A 235 -21.14 -7.05 -15.25
C THR A 235 -19.71 -7.61 -15.23
N ILE A 236 -19.50 -8.71 -14.52
CA ILE A 236 -18.21 -9.42 -14.57
C ILE A 236 -17.92 -9.87 -16.01
N GLU A 237 -18.92 -10.33 -16.75
CA GLU A 237 -18.79 -10.72 -18.16
C GLU A 237 -18.24 -9.59 -19.05
N GLU A 238 -18.89 -8.43 -19.00
CA GLU A 238 -18.49 -7.25 -19.79
C GLU A 238 -17.09 -6.78 -19.40
N PHE A 239 -16.78 -6.82 -18.10
CA PHE A 239 -15.47 -6.43 -17.59
C PHE A 239 -14.35 -7.33 -18.12
N LEU A 240 -14.50 -8.65 -17.98
CA LEU A 240 -13.49 -9.62 -18.38
C LEU A 240 -13.36 -9.72 -19.90
N SER A 241 -14.45 -9.59 -20.65
CA SER A 241 -14.40 -9.62 -22.11
C SER A 241 -13.56 -8.47 -22.70
N ASN A 242 -13.55 -7.32 -22.02
CA ASN A 242 -12.73 -6.17 -22.41
C ASN A 242 -11.29 -6.29 -21.90
N LEU A 243 -11.10 -6.74 -20.66
CA LEU A 243 -9.78 -6.75 -20.03
C LEU A 243 -8.92 -7.95 -20.43
N LEU A 244 -9.54 -9.11 -20.58
CA LEU A 244 -8.91 -10.42 -20.77
C LEU A 244 -9.72 -11.25 -21.79
N PRO A 245 -9.69 -10.89 -23.09
CA PRO A 245 -10.42 -11.62 -24.11
C PRO A 245 -10.05 -13.12 -24.11
N GLY A 246 -11.04 -14.00 -24.08
CA GLY A 246 -10.83 -15.46 -24.12
C GLY A 246 -10.63 -16.14 -22.76
N VAL A 247 -10.58 -15.41 -21.65
CA VAL A 247 -10.45 -16.01 -20.31
C VAL A 247 -11.73 -16.69 -19.81
N ARG A 248 -12.89 -16.28 -20.36
CA ARG A 248 -14.21 -16.70 -19.87
C ARG A 248 -14.43 -18.22 -19.87
N PRO A 249 -14.19 -18.97 -20.96
CA PRO A 249 -14.42 -20.42 -20.98
C PRO A 249 -13.63 -21.16 -19.90
N TYR A 250 -12.47 -20.63 -19.52
CA TYR A 250 -11.69 -21.15 -18.42
C TYR A 250 -12.34 -20.83 -17.06
N LEU A 251 -12.77 -19.58 -16.85
CA LEU A 251 -13.39 -19.16 -15.59
C LEU A 251 -14.78 -19.76 -15.33
N GLU A 252 -15.50 -20.19 -16.37
CA GLU A 252 -16.79 -20.89 -16.26
C GLU A 252 -16.69 -22.20 -15.47
N SER A 253 -15.50 -22.81 -15.39
CA SER A 253 -15.27 -24.02 -14.60
C SER A 253 -15.19 -23.79 -13.08
N PHE A 254 -15.32 -22.55 -12.60
CA PHE A 254 -15.17 -22.18 -11.17
C PHE A 254 -16.44 -21.56 -10.55
N ASP A 255 -17.62 -21.84 -11.11
CA ASP A 255 -18.94 -21.44 -10.57
C ASP A 255 -19.08 -19.92 -10.30
N HIS A 256 -18.40 -19.08 -11.09
CA HIS A 256 -18.54 -17.62 -10.99
C HIS A 256 -19.85 -17.14 -11.66
N ASP A 257 -20.63 -16.30 -10.97
CA ASP A 257 -21.79 -15.63 -11.55
C ASP A 257 -21.34 -14.42 -12.39
N PHE A 258 -21.19 -14.62 -13.69
CA PHE A 258 -20.76 -13.58 -14.63
C PHE A 258 -21.78 -12.44 -14.82
N SER A 259 -23.05 -12.67 -14.44
CA SER A 259 -24.11 -11.66 -14.53
C SER A 259 -24.06 -10.62 -13.39
N GLN A 260 -23.31 -10.93 -12.33
CA GLN A 260 -23.15 -10.06 -11.18
C GLN A 260 -22.50 -8.72 -11.57
N LYS A 261 -22.98 -7.63 -10.97
CA LYS A 261 -22.44 -6.28 -11.17
C LYS A 261 -21.16 -6.05 -10.38
N LEU A 262 -20.18 -5.35 -10.97
CA LEU A 262 -18.93 -4.98 -10.30
C LEU A 262 -19.12 -4.13 -9.03
N GLU A 263 -20.26 -3.47 -8.83
CA GLU A 263 -20.53 -2.73 -7.58
C GLU A 263 -20.85 -3.67 -6.41
N SER A 264 -21.31 -4.90 -6.63
CA SER A 264 -21.70 -5.83 -5.56
C SER A 264 -20.71 -6.96 -5.29
N ILE A 265 -19.63 -7.07 -6.06
CA ILE A 265 -18.65 -8.14 -5.86
C ILE A 265 -17.90 -7.97 -4.51
N PRO A 266 -17.84 -9.02 -3.68
CA PRO A 266 -17.03 -9.05 -2.47
C PRO A 266 -15.55 -9.22 -2.80
N MET A 267 -14.67 -8.89 -1.85
CA MET A 267 -13.22 -8.94 -2.06
C MET A 267 -12.72 -10.37 -2.24
N GLU A 268 -13.29 -11.32 -1.53
CA GLU A 268 -12.95 -12.75 -1.61
C GLU A 268 -13.15 -13.28 -3.04
N GLN A 269 -14.23 -12.85 -3.70
CA GLN A 269 -14.51 -13.21 -5.09
C GLN A 269 -13.54 -12.52 -6.06
N ILE A 270 -13.14 -11.28 -5.79
CA ILE A 270 -12.11 -10.57 -6.59
C ILE A 270 -10.78 -11.32 -6.50
N LEU A 271 -10.35 -11.69 -5.30
CA LEU A 271 -9.11 -12.42 -5.07
C LEU A 271 -9.17 -13.77 -5.78
N SER A 272 -10.24 -14.56 -5.56
CA SER A 272 -10.42 -15.85 -6.23
C SER A 272 -10.39 -15.72 -7.75
N MET A 273 -11.10 -14.75 -8.31
CA MET A 273 -11.15 -14.53 -9.76
C MET A 273 -9.76 -14.18 -10.31
N TYR A 274 -9.04 -13.27 -9.65
CA TYR A 274 -7.69 -12.91 -10.06
C TYR A 274 -6.71 -14.07 -9.92
N GLU A 275 -6.81 -14.87 -8.85
CA GLU A 275 -6.04 -16.10 -8.69
C GLU A 275 -6.27 -17.07 -9.86
N LYS A 276 -7.52 -17.25 -10.30
CA LYS A 276 -7.81 -18.09 -11.46
C LYS A 276 -7.26 -17.49 -12.75
N ILE A 277 -7.38 -16.18 -12.95
CA ILE A 277 -6.86 -15.50 -14.14
C ILE A 277 -5.36 -15.75 -14.32
N ILE A 278 -4.56 -15.65 -13.26
CA ILE A 278 -3.11 -15.88 -13.36
C ILE A 278 -2.74 -17.37 -13.49
N ASP A 279 -3.63 -18.28 -13.11
CA ASP A 279 -3.49 -19.73 -13.32
C ASP A 279 -3.97 -20.18 -14.71
N TRP A 280 -4.60 -19.29 -15.48
CA TRP A 280 -5.07 -19.60 -16.82
C TRP A 280 -3.89 -19.97 -17.73
N PRO A 281 -3.90 -21.13 -18.41
CA PRO A 281 -2.78 -21.52 -19.27
C PRO A 281 -2.44 -20.50 -20.37
N GLY A 282 -3.42 -19.71 -20.83
CA GLY A 282 -3.20 -18.63 -21.80
C GLY A 282 -2.66 -17.33 -21.22
N TYR A 283 -2.46 -17.22 -19.89
CA TYR A 283 -2.07 -15.97 -19.23
C TYR A 283 -0.72 -15.46 -19.72
N THR A 284 0.27 -16.35 -19.90
CA THR A 284 1.63 -15.97 -20.29
C THR A 284 1.73 -15.40 -21.70
N GLU A 285 0.74 -15.68 -22.55
CA GLU A 285 0.69 -15.25 -23.95
C GLU A 285 -0.35 -14.14 -24.19
N CYS A 286 -1.11 -13.74 -23.16
CA CYS A 286 -2.13 -12.72 -23.28
C CYS A 286 -1.56 -11.31 -23.05
N GLY A 287 -2.05 -10.31 -23.80
CA GLY A 287 -1.58 -8.92 -23.67
C GLY A 287 -1.82 -8.29 -22.29
N TYR A 288 -2.72 -8.86 -21.48
CA TYR A 288 -2.93 -8.42 -20.10
C TYR A 288 -1.68 -8.63 -19.23
N LYS A 289 -0.88 -9.67 -19.49
CA LYS A 289 0.39 -9.87 -18.75
C LYS A 289 1.35 -8.72 -19.02
N ASP A 290 1.48 -8.30 -20.28
CA ASP A 290 2.36 -7.20 -20.67
C ASP A 290 1.92 -5.88 -20.02
N GLU A 291 0.61 -5.61 -19.94
CA GLU A 291 0.09 -4.45 -19.21
C GLU A 291 0.40 -4.49 -17.70
N VAL A 292 0.43 -5.69 -17.11
CA VAL A 292 0.82 -5.87 -15.71
C VAL A 292 2.32 -5.63 -15.52
N ASP A 293 3.16 -6.06 -16.46
CA ASP A 293 4.60 -5.79 -16.44
C ASP A 293 4.88 -4.28 -16.52
N ASP A 294 4.22 -3.57 -17.44
CA ASP A 294 4.28 -2.11 -17.56
C ASP A 294 3.79 -1.41 -16.26
N TRP A 295 2.74 -1.94 -15.66
CA TRP A 295 2.20 -1.43 -14.41
C TRP A 295 3.17 -1.64 -13.24
N LEU A 296 3.83 -2.79 -13.16
CA LEU A 296 4.87 -3.08 -12.17
C LEU A 296 6.05 -2.10 -12.32
N GLU A 297 6.53 -1.87 -13.55
CA GLU A 297 7.57 -0.88 -13.82
C GLU A 297 7.12 0.53 -13.38
N MET A 298 5.87 0.89 -13.65
CA MET A 298 5.31 2.17 -13.22
C MET A 298 5.23 2.28 -11.68
N ILE A 299 4.86 1.20 -10.96
CA ILE A 299 4.88 1.16 -9.48
C ILE A 299 6.31 1.39 -8.97
N TRP A 300 7.30 0.71 -9.54
CA TRP A 300 8.70 0.89 -9.15
C TRP A 300 9.23 2.29 -9.41
N THR A 301 8.81 2.92 -10.52
CA THR A 301 9.40 4.20 -10.97
C THR A 301 8.60 5.44 -10.56
N SER A 302 7.31 5.31 -10.23
CA SER A 302 6.40 6.42 -9.89
C SER A 302 5.21 5.97 -9.01
N PRO A 303 5.45 5.43 -7.81
CA PRO A 303 4.39 4.83 -6.98
C PRO A 303 3.28 5.81 -6.57
N SER A 304 3.58 7.11 -6.47
CA SER A 304 2.58 8.14 -6.16
C SER A 304 1.54 8.40 -7.27
N LYS A 305 1.77 7.88 -8.48
CA LYS A 305 0.85 7.97 -9.64
C LYS A 305 0.00 6.71 -9.82
N SER A 306 0.24 5.66 -9.01
CA SER A 306 -0.51 4.40 -9.03
C SER A 306 -1.90 4.47 -8.37
#